data_AF-A0A9R0ZDR9-F1
#
_entry.id   AF-A0A9R0ZDR9-F1
#
_cell.length_a   1.000
_cell.length_b   1.000
_cell.length_c   1.000
_cell.angle_alpha   90.00
_cell.angle_beta   90.00
_cell.angle_gamma   90.00
#
_symmetry.space_group_name_H-M   'P 1'
#
loop_
_entity.id
_entity.type
_entity.pdbx_description
1 polymer ?
#
loop_
_entity_poly.entity_id
_entity_poly.type
_entity_poly.pdbx_seq_one_letter_code
_entity_poly.pdbx_strand_id
1 'polypeptide(L)'
;MGKLNYATGDDSPKLPLPSPSGGLSRSGSGSLDGGGAASLFGTEFANGEFTEAEKKKIMANERLAEIALTDPKRVKRILANRQSAARSKERKMRYIQELEHKVQVLQTEATTLSAQLTMMQRDSGGLATQNNELKIRLQAMEQQAQLRDDDGLHFAPSGRDPHGLCRAILHALNEALTGEVQRLKVATGEITDARMSKAGLQQQMNSQLIQMQQLQIQQQQQQQSSQTQQAQQQQQQQQSQQSA
;
A
#
# COMPACT_ATOMS: atom_id res chain seq x y z
N MET A 1 14.86 10.95 -28.68
CA MET A 1 13.80 10.03 -29.16
C MET A 1 14.13 8.61 -28.69
N GLY A 2 13.82 8.26 -27.44
CA GLY A 2 14.03 6.93 -26.88
C GLY A 2 12.68 6.37 -26.42
N LYS A 3 12.23 5.28 -27.05
CA LYS A 3 10.97 4.62 -26.73
C LYS A 3 11.16 3.75 -25.48
N LEU A 4 10.46 4.08 -24.40
CA LEU A 4 10.37 3.20 -23.23
C LEU A 4 9.06 2.41 -23.32
N ASN A 5 9.20 1.12 -23.56
CA ASN A 5 8.14 0.12 -23.45
C ASN A 5 7.81 -0.07 -21.97
N TYR A 6 6.57 0.22 -21.57
CA TYR A 6 6.03 -0.26 -20.31
C TYR A 6 5.54 -1.69 -20.53
N ALA A 7 6.30 -2.66 -20.02
CA ALA A 7 5.84 -4.03 -19.89
C ALA A 7 4.85 -4.10 -18.73
N THR A 8 3.61 -4.44 -19.06
CA THR A 8 2.50 -4.78 -18.16
C THR A 8 2.87 -5.99 -17.30
N GLY A 9 3.11 -5.76 -16.00
CA GLY A 9 3.24 -6.81 -14.99
C GLY A 9 1.92 -7.01 -14.26
N ASP A 10 0.96 -7.67 -14.91
CA ASP A 10 -0.21 -8.26 -14.24
C ASP A 10 0.23 -9.62 -13.67
N ASP A 11 0.78 -9.61 -12.46
CA ASP A 11 1.10 -10.84 -11.71
C ASP A 11 -0.04 -11.13 -10.72
N SER A 12 -1.20 -11.45 -11.29
CA SER A 12 -2.34 -12.02 -10.58
C SER A 12 -2.05 -13.51 -10.32
N PRO A 13 -2.11 -14.03 -9.07
CA PRO A 13 -1.95 -15.46 -8.84
C PRO A 13 -3.16 -16.21 -9.42
N LYS A 14 -2.91 -16.93 -10.51
CA LYS A 14 -3.89 -17.73 -11.25
C LYS A 14 -4.29 -18.95 -10.42
N LEU A 15 -5.43 -18.86 -9.74
CA LEU A 15 -6.06 -20.00 -9.05
C LEU A 15 -6.59 -21.01 -10.10
N PRO A 16 -6.51 -22.33 -9.83
CA PRO A 16 -7.05 -23.33 -10.75
C PRO A 16 -8.58 -23.31 -10.70
N LEU A 17 -9.21 -23.07 -11.86
CA LEU A 17 -10.64 -23.26 -12.07
C LEU A 17 -10.98 -24.76 -12.07
N PRO A 18 -12.11 -25.20 -11.48
CA PRO A 18 -12.63 -26.53 -11.73
C PRO A 18 -13.33 -26.54 -13.10
N SER A 19 -12.84 -27.38 -14.01
CA SER A 19 -13.48 -27.60 -15.32
C SER A 19 -14.84 -28.31 -15.17
N PRO A 20 -15.83 -27.98 -16.03
CA PRO A 20 -17.11 -28.67 -16.08
C PRO A 20 -16.98 -30.01 -16.83
N SER A 21 -17.80 -30.97 -16.42
CA SER A 21 -17.89 -32.35 -16.90
C SER A 21 -17.87 -32.51 -18.43
N GLY A 22 -17.10 -33.51 -18.89
CA GLY A 22 -17.18 -34.09 -20.23
C GLY A 22 -16.60 -35.50 -20.20
N GLY A 23 -17.44 -36.51 -20.41
CA GLY A 23 -17.09 -37.93 -20.28
C GLY A 23 -16.16 -38.43 -21.39
N LEU A 24 -15.76 -39.71 -21.27
CA LEU A 24 -15.51 -40.66 -22.36
C LEU A 24 -15.11 -42.02 -21.75
N SER A 25 -15.95 -43.02 -22.06
CA SER A 25 -15.60 -44.38 -22.49
C SER A 25 -14.36 -45.04 -21.88
N ARG A 26 -14.57 -46.02 -20.99
CA ARG A 26 -13.64 -47.15 -20.84
C ARG A 26 -14.34 -48.44 -21.19
N SER A 27 -14.12 -48.88 -22.43
CA SER A 27 -14.24 -50.27 -22.84
C SER A 27 -13.21 -51.08 -22.07
N GLY A 28 -13.67 -51.91 -21.14
CA GLY A 28 -12.89 -52.98 -20.52
C GLY A 28 -13.60 -54.29 -20.83
N SER A 29 -13.07 -55.03 -21.81
CA SER A 29 -13.43 -56.41 -22.09
C SER A 29 -13.14 -57.25 -20.84
N GLY A 30 -14.19 -57.83 -20.26
CA GLY A 30 -14.13 -58.61 -19.02
C GLY A 30 -15.45 -59.34 -18.84
N SER A 31 -15.41 -60.63 -19.15
CA SER A 31 -16.52 -61.58 -19.16
C SER A 31 -17.06 -61.88 -17.76
N LEU A 32 -18.33 -62.31 -17.72
CA LEU A 32 -19.05 -63.08 -16.69
C LEU A 32 -19.80 -62.32 -15.56
N ASP A 33 -21.12 -62.56 -15.61
CA ASP A 33 -22.11 -62.69 -14.54
C ASP A 33 -22.68 -61.44 -13.83
N GLY A 34 -23.82 -60.99 -14.37
CA GLY A 34 -25.10 -61.02 -13.65
C GLY A 34 -25.15 -60.51 -12.21
N GLY A 35 -25.62 -59.27 -12.02
CA GLY A 35 -26.45 -58.93 -10.85
C GLY A 35 -25.80 -58.21 -9.65
N GLY A 36 -24.55 -57.74 -9.74
CA GLY A 36 -23.83 -57.20 -8.57
C GLY A 36 -23.72 -55.68 -8.41
N ALA A 37 -23.96 -54.88 -9.46
CA ALA A 37 -23.59 -53.45 -9.42
C ALA A 37 -24.58 -52.56 -8.63
N ALA A 38 -25.86 -52.91 -8.57
CA ALA A 38 -26.87 -52.15 -7.81
C ALA A 38 -26.83 -52.43 -6.30
N SER A 39 -26.40 -53.64 -5.90
CA SER A 39 -26.33 -54.04 -4.48
C SER A 39 -25.11 -53.46 -3.75
N LEU A 40 -24.02 -53.15 -4.47
CA LEU A 40 -22.79 -52.63 -3.87
C LEU A 40 -22.94 -51.18 -3.34
N PHE A 41 -23.74 -50.33 -4.01
CA PHE A 41 -24.09 -49.01 -3.49
C PHE A 41 -25.23 -49.02 -2.44
N GLY A 42 -25.94 -50.14 -2.32
CA GLY A 42 -27.14 -50.26 -1.48
C GLY A 42 -26.87 -50.72 -0.04
N THR A 43 -25.82 -51.51 0.19
CA THR A 43 -25.65 -52.27 1.44
C THR A 43 -24.58 -51.72 2.39
N GLU A 44 -23.54 -51.02 1.92
CA GLU A 44 -22.54 -50.37 2.80
C GLU A 44 -23.09 -49.17 3.59
N PHE A 45 -24.18 -48.55 3.12
CA PHE A 45 -24.79 -47.40 3.79
C PHE A 45 -25.69 -47.76 4.99
N ALA A 46 -25.98 -49.05 5.18
CA ALA A 46 -27.00 -49.52 6.10
C ALA A 46 -26.53 -49.69 7.55
N ASN A 47 -25.22 -49.77 7.81
CA ASN A 47 -24.69 -50.06 9.17
C ASN A 47 -23.69 -49.03 9.72
N GLY A 48 -23.36 -47.98 8.96
CA GLY A 48 -22.51 -46.86 9.44
C GLY A 48 -23.34 -45.74 10.08
N GLU A 49 -24.19 -46.07 11.05
CA GLU A 49 -25.24 -45.21 11.58
C GLU A 49 -24.70 -44.14 12.54
N PHE A 50 -24.22 -43.03 11.97
CA PHE A 50 -23.74 -41.82 12.65
C PHE A 50 -22.51 -42.01 13.55
N THR A 51 -21.54 -41.11 13.43
CA THR A 51 -20.45 -40.99 14.41
C THR A 51 -21.01 -40.58 15.78
N GLU A 52 -20.30 -40.86 16.88
CA GLU A 52 -20.74 -40.46 18.23
C GLU A 52 -21.04 -38.95 18.35
N ALA A 53 -20.26 -38.12 17.66
CA ALA A 53 -20.51 -36.68 17.59
C ALA A 53 -21.80 -36.33 16.82
N GLU A 54 -22.15 -37.10 15.79
CA GLU A 54 -23.40 -36.94 15.05
C GLU A 54 -24.59 -37.44 15.86
N LYS A 55 -24.50 -38.61 16.51
CA LYS A 55 -25.52 -39.11 17.43
C LYS A 55 -25.83 -38.12 18.53
N LYS A 56 -24.81 -37.53 19.15
CA LYS A 56 -24.98 -36.47 20.16
C LYS A 56 -25.72 -35.26 19.60
N LYS A 57 -25.43 -34.82 18.36
CA LYS A 57 -26.13 -33.71 17.70
C LYS A 57 -27.57 -34.04 17.34
N ILE A 58 -27.84 -35.30 17.00
CA ILE A 58 -29.18 -35.80 16.68
C ILE A 58 -30.03 -35.88 17.95
N MET A 59 -29.51 -36.51 19.01
CA MET A 59 -30.20 -36.59 20.30
C MET A 59 -30.46 -35.23 20.94
N ALA A 60 -29.58 -34.24 20.70
CA ALA A 60 -29.76 -32.88 21.16
C ALA A 60 -30.80 -32.06 20.36
N ASN A 61 -31.35 -32.60 19.27
CA ASN A 61 -32.32 -31.91 18.43
C ASN A 61 -33.48 -32.84 18.06
N GLU A 62 -34.62 -32.64 18.71
CA GLU A 62 -35.83 -33.47 18.55
C GLU A 62 -36.23 -33.67 17.09
N ARG A 63 -36.18 -32.62 16.26
CA ARG A 63 -36.47 -32.73 14.82
C ARG A 63 -35.45 -33.57 14.06
N LEU A 64 -34.16 -33.50 14.41
CA LEU A 64 -33.16 -34.36 13.79
C LEU A 64 -33.31 -35.82 14.24
N ALA A 65 -33.70 -36.05 15.50
CA ALA A 65 -33.99 -37.39 16.01
C ALA A 65 -35.21 -38.02 15.32
N GLU A 66 -36.31 -37.26 15.19
CA GLU A 66 -37.50 -37.69 14.44
C GLU A 66 -37.18 -38.00 12.97
N ILE A 67 -36.43 -37.13 12.30
CA ILE A 67 -36.03 -37.37 10.90
C ILE A 67 -35.05 -38.54 10.81
N ALA A 68 -34.23 -38.81 11.83
CA ALA A 68 -33.30 -39.95 11.81
C ALA A 68 -34.05 -41.29 11.84
N LEU A 69 -35.18 -41.37 12.57
CA LEU A 69 -36.04 -42.55 12.61
C LEU A 69 -36.73 -42.85 11.27
N THR A 70 -37.08 -41.80 10.51
CA THR A 70 -37.79 -41.94 9.22
C THR A 70 -36.85 -41.96 8.00
N ASP A 71 -35.80 -41.13 7.99
CA ASP A 71 -34.80 -40.99 6.91
C ASP A 71 -33.41 -40.60 7.46
N PRO A 72 -32.58 -41.59 7.86
CA PRO A 72 -31.25 -41.34 8.39
C PRO A 72 -30.27 -40.76 7.34
N LYS A 73 -30.49 -41.03 6.04
CA LYS A 73 -29.67 -40.47 4.96
C LYS A 73 -29.88 -38.96 4.84
N ARG A 74 -31.11 -38.48 5.01
CA ARG A 74 -31.41 -37.04 5.05
C ARG A 74 -30.72 -36.36 6.22
N VAL A 75 -30.71 -36.96 7.41
CA VAL A 75 -30.00 -36.38 8.57
C VAL A 75 -28.50 -36.27 8.32
N LYS A 76 -27.86 -37.30 7.74
CA LYS A 76 -26.45 -37.20 7.33
C LYS A 76 -26.20 -36.02 6.38
N ARG A 77 -27.06 -35.83 5.38
CA ARG A 77 -26.95 -34.68 4.46
C ARG A 77 -27.07 -33.33 5.17
N ILE A 78 -28.01 -33.22 6.12
CA ILE A 78 -28.19 -32.00 6.92
C ILE A 78 -26.94 -31.70 7.75
N LEU A 79 -26.40 -32.71 8.45
CA LEU A 79 -25.21 -32.54 9.29
C LEU A 79 -23.97 -32.18 8.45
N ALA A 80 -23.79 -32.84 7.30
CA ALA A 80 -22.71 -32.54 6.38
C ALA A 80 -22.81 -31.10 5.81
N ASN A 81 -24.00 -30.68 5.38
CA ASN A 81 -24.23 -29.31 4.90
C ASN A 81 -24.02 -28.27 6.00
N ARG A 82 -24.46 -28.56 7.23
CA ARG A 82 -24.23 -27.69 8.38
C ARG A 82 -22.73 -27.54 8.67
N GLN A 83 -21.98 -28.64 8.62
CA GLN A 83 -20.53 -28.62 8.80
C GLN A 83 -19.82 -27.84 7.69
N SER A 84 -20.19 -28.04 6.43
CA SER A 84 -19.58 -27.32 5.30
C SER A 84 -19.94 -25.84 5.32
N ALA A 85 -21.18 -25.47 5.65
CA ALA A 85 -21.61 -24.09 5.84
C ALA A 85 -20.83 -23.40 6.98
N ALA A 86 -20.63 -24.08 8.11
CA ALA A 86 -19.82 -23.57 9.22
C ALA A 86 -18.37 -23.30 8.79
N ARG A 87 -17.71 -24.25 8.11
CA ARG A 87 -16.36 -24.06 7.55
C ARG A 87 -16.30 -22.95 6.50
N SER A 88 -17.35 -22.79 5.70
CA SER A 88 -17.41 -21.72 4.69
C SER A 88 -17.54 -20.34 5.34
N LYS A 89 -18.37 -20.23 6.39
CA LYS A 89 -18.48 -19.01 7.19
C LYS A 89 -17.16 -18.68 7.91
N GLU A 90 -16.52 -19.67 8.50
CA GLU A 90 -15.21 -19.51 9.15
C GLU A 90 -14.15 -19.00 8.18
N ARG A 91 -14.06 -19.59 6.97
CA ARG A 91 -13.13 -19.12 5.94
C ARG A 91 -13.42 -17.69 5.52
N LYS A 92 -14.69 -17.34 5.27
CA LYS A 92 -15.07 -15.96 4.93
C LYS A 92 -14.74 -14.98 6.06
N MET A 93 -14.99 -15.37 7.31
CA MET A 93 -14.68 -14.54 8.47
C MET A 93 -13.17 -14.28 8.59
N ARG A 94 -12.33 -15.31 8.42
CA ARG A 94 -10.87 -15.14 8.41
C ARG A 94 -10.40 -14.25 7.26
N TYR A 95 -10.95 -14.43 6.06
CA TYR A 95 -10.61 -13.59 4.91
C TYR A 95 -10.98 -12.12 5.12
N ILE A 96 -12.14 -11.85 5.72
CA ILE A 96 -12.56 -10.49 6.08
C ILE A 96 -11.56 -9.88 7.08
N GLN A 97 -11.23 -10.60 8.15
CA GLN A 97 -10.26 -10.14 9.15
C GLN A 97 -8.87 -9.87 8.56
N GLU A 98 -8.42 -10.75 7.66
CA GLU A 98 -7.13 -10.59 6.96
C GLU A 98 -7.12 -9.33 6.08
N LEU A 99 -8.20 -9.07 5.34
CA LEU A 99 -8.34 -7.86 4.54
C LEU A 99 -8.39 -6.60 5.41
N GLU A 100 -9.15 -6.62 6.50
CA GLU A 100 -9.23 -5.50 7.46
C GLU A 100 -7.84 -5.19 8.04
N HIS A 101 -7.10 -6.22 8.46
CA HIS A 101 -5.74 -6.06 8.94
C HIS A 101 -4.80 -5.51 7.85
N LYS A 102 -4.90 -6.00 6.61
CA LYS A 102 -4.08 -5.51 5.49
C LYS A 102 -4.33 -4.04 5.18
N VAL A 103 -5.60 -3.60 5.24
CA VAL A 103 -5.95 -2.18 5.10
C VAL A 103 -5.32 -1.35 6.21
N GLN A 104 -5.38 -1.82 7.47
CA GLN A 104 -4.79 -1.12 8.60
C GLN A 104 -3.26 -1.00 8.48
N VAL A 105 -2.58 -2.07 8.06
CA VAL A 105 -1.13 -2.07 7.83
C VAL A 105 -0.75 -1.09 6.72
N LEU A 106 -1.41 -1.17 5.56
CA LEU A 106 -1.13 -0.28 4.43
C LEU A 106 -1.38 1.20 4.78
N GLN A 107 -2.42 1.49 5.55
CA GLN A 107 -2.66 2.85 6.06
C GLN A 107 -1.55 3.34 6.99
N THR A 108 -1.06 2.48 7.87
CA THR A 108 0.04 2.80 8.79
C THR A 108 1.36 3.03 8.04
N GLU A 109 1.64 2.18 7.06
CA GLU A 109 2.79 2.32 6.17
C GLU A 109 2.73 3.62 5.36
N ALA A 110 1.57 3.94 4.77
CA ALA A 110 1.37 5.19 4.04
C ALA A 110 1.62 6.43 4.92
N THR A 111 1.15 6.39 6.17
CA THR A 111 1.39 7.47 7.15
C THR A 111 2.87 7.60 7.49
N THR A 112 3.54 6.47 7.73
CA THR A 112 4.98 6.44 8.08
C THR A 112 5.85 6.93 6.93
N LEU A 113 5.60 6.46 5.70
CA LEU A 113 6.31 6.91 4.51
C LEU A 113 6.09 8.39 4.24
N SER A 114 4.88 8.89 4.47
CA SER A 114 4.57 10.31 4.32
C SER A 114 5.30 11.17 5.34
N ALA A 115 5.40 10.74 6.60
CA ALA A 115 6.19 11.42 7.62
C ALA A 115 7.68 11.48 7.25
N GLN A 116 8.26 10.37 6.76
CA GLN A 116 9.64 10.33 6.26
C GLN A 116 9.85 11.30 5.09
N LEU A 117 8.91 11.33 4.14
CA LEU A 117 8.96 12.23 3.00
C LEU A 117 8.97 13.70 3.45
N THR A 118 8.10 14.09 4.39
CA THR A 118 8.08 15.44 4.96
C THR A 118 9.42 15.82 5.62
N MET A 119 10.04 14.90 6.36
CA MET A 119 11.35 15.15 7.00
C MET A 119 12.45 15.37 5.95
N MET A 120 12.57 14.47 4.97
CA MET A 120 13.57 14.60 3.90
C MET A 120 13.39 15.88 3.08
N GLN A 121 12.15 16.32 2.88
CA GLN A 121 11.86 17.58 2.17
C GLN A 121 12.26 18.81 2.97
N ARG A 122 12.04 18.81 4.29
CA ARG A 122 12.53 19.87 5.19
C ARG A 122 14.06 19.95 5.13
N ASP A 123 14.75 18.81 5.24
CA ASP A 123 16.21 18.75 5.22
C ASP A 123 16.77 19.22 3.88
N SER A 124 16.17 18.76 2.77
CA SER A 124 16.53 19.22 1.42
C SER A 124 16.33 20.72 1.24
N GLY A 125 15.25 21.29 1.78
CA GLY A 125 15.01 22.74 1.80
C GLY A 125 16.03 23.50 2.65
N GLY A 126 16.39 22.98 3.83
CA GLY A 126 17.41 23.56 4.70
C GLY A 126 18.79 23.60 4.03
N LEU A 127 19.21 22.47 3.46
CA LEU A 127 20.48 22.37 2.72
C LEU A 127 20.50 23.30 1.50
N ALA A 128 19.36 23.43 0.80
CA ALA A 128 19.21 24.34 -0.32
C ALA A 128 19.44 25.81 0.08
N THR A 129 18.91 26.23 1.23
CA THR A 129 19.11 27.58 1.78
C THR A 129 20.56 27.79 2.20
N GLN A 130 21.16 26.84 2.93
CA GLN A 130 22.58 26.90 3.31
C GLN A 130 23.50 26.98 2.08
N ASN A 131 23.19 26.23 1.03
CA ASN A 131 23.96 26.26 -0.22
C ASN A 131 23.89 27.65 -0.89
N ASN A 132 22.72 28.29 -0.86
CA ASN A 132 22.57 29.64 -1.40
C ASN A 132 23.35 30.67 -0.58
N GLU A 133 23.32 30.59 0.75
CA GLU A 133 24.09 31.48 1.62
C GLU A 133 25.59 31.34 1.39
N LEU A 134 26.10 30.10 1.29
CA LEU A 134 27.50 29.83 0.99
C LEU A 134 27.91 30.37 -0.38
N LYS A 135 27.05 30.26 -1.40
CA LYS A 135 27.30 30.84 -2.73
C LYS A 135 27.38 32.37 -2.67
N ILE A 136 26.44 33.02 -1.99
CA ILE A 136 26.46 34.48 -1.82
C ILE A 136 27.74 34.90 -1.09
N ARG A 137 28.12 34.20 -0.02
CA ARG A 137 29.33 34.47 0.74
C ARG A 137 30.59 34.29 -0.11
N LEU A 138 30.65 33.22 -0.91
CA LEU A 138 31.76 32.98 -1.84
C LEU A 138 31.89 34.12 -2.86
N GLN A 139 30.79 34.51 -3.48
CA GLN A 139 30.77 35.60 -4.46
C GLN A 139 31.24 36.93 -3.84
N ALA A 140 30.81 37.23 -2.61
CA ALA A 140 31.28 38.41 -1.90
C ALA A 140 32.80 38.36 -1.60
N MET A 141 33.33 37.17 -1.25
CA MET A 141 34.77 36.99 -1.05
C MET A 141 35.56 37.13 -2.36
N GLU A 142 35.05 36.63 -3.48
CA GLU A 142 35.66 36.79 -4.81
C GLU A 142 35.74 38.27 -5.21
N GLN A 143 34.66 39.03 -5.01
CA GLN A 143 34.66 40.48 -5.26
C GLN A 143 35.69 41.22 -4.41
N GLN A 144 35.81 40.87 -3.12
CA GLN A 144 36.83 41.47 -2.24
C GLN A 144 38.26 41.15 -2.67
N ALA A 145 38.51 39.96 -3.23
CA ALA A 145 39.83 39.59 -3.75
C ALA A 145 40.18 40.40 -5.00
N GLN A 146 39.23 40.55 -5.93
CA GLN A 146 39.40 41.37 -7.14
C GLN A 146 39.72 42.82 -6.81
N LEU A 147 39.02 43.43 -5.83
CA LEU A 147 39.31 44.78 -5.38
C LEU A 147 40.71 44.93 -4.77
N ARG A 148 41.24 43.89 -4.11
CA ARG A 148 42.61 43.89 -3.58
C ARG A 148 43.66 43.75 -4.68
N ASP A 149 43.34 43.07 -5.77
CA ASP A 149 44.21 42.98 -6.94
C ASP A 149 44.25 44.32 -7.72
N ASP A 150 43.14 45.08 -7.71
CA ASP A 150 43.09 46.44 -8.24
C ASP A 150 43.87 47.46 -7.38
N ASP A 151 43.78 47.38 -6.04
CA ASP A 151 44.54 48.23 -5.12
C ASP A 151 46.06 47.87 -5.06
N GLY A 152 46.42 46.65 -5.49
CA GLY A 152 47.80 46.16 -5.56
C GLY A 152 48.61 46.66 -6.77
N LEU A 153 47.98 47.37 -7.71
CA LEU A 153 48.64 47.96 -8.88
C LEU A 153 48.99 49.45 -8.70
N HIS A 154 49.05 49.94 -7.45
CA HIS A 154 49.60 51.27 -7.15
C HIS A 154 51.15 51.28 -7.08
N PHE A 155 51.82 50.62 -8.03
CA PHE A 155 53.18 50.99 -8.44
C PHE A 155 53.12 51.42 -9.90
N ALA A 156 53.05 52.74 -10.10
CA ALA A 156 52.70 53.39 -11.35
C ALA A 156 53.61 53.01 -12.53
N PRO A 157 53.07 52.64 -13.71
CA PRO A 157 53.83 52.65 -14.94
C PRO A 157 53.70 54.05 -15.56
N SER A 158 54.78 54.82 -15.44
CA SER A 158 55.03 55.88 -16.40
C SER A 158 55.24 55.26 -17.78
N GLY A 159 54.29 55.48 -18.70
CA GLY A 159 54.50 55.28 -20.12
C GLY A 159 53.54 54.30 -20.78
N ARG A 160 53.19 54.62 -22.02
CA ARG A 160 52.32 53.87 -22.93
C ARG A 160 52.80 52.42 -23.09
N ASP A 161 52.26 51.52 -22.29
CA ASP A 161 52.60 50.10 -22.35
C ASP A 161 51.47 49.31 -23.06
N PRO A 162 51.63 48.95 -24.36
CA PRO A 162 50.58 48.28 -25.13
C PRO A 162 50.21 46.90 -24.56
N HIS A 163 51.12 46.27 -23.80
CA HIS A 163 50.86 45.01 -23.11
C HIS A 163 49.88 45.15 -21.94
N GLY A 164 49.84 46.30 -21.26
CA GLY A 164 48.87 46.60 -20.20
C GLY A 164 47.45 46.71 -20.75
N LEU A 165 47.29 47.37 -21.89
CA LEU A 165 46.00 47.46 -22.58
C LEU A 165 45.52 46.07 -23.04
N CYS A 166 46.40 45.25 -23.61
CA CYS A 166 46.07 43.87 -23.96
C CYS A 166 45.66 43.04 -22.74
N ARG A 167 46.35 43.17 -21.59
CA ARG A 167 45.99 42.47 -20.36
C ARG A 167 44.63 42.90 -19.83
N ALA A 168 44.32 44.21 -19.83
CA ALA A 168 43.04 44.73 -19.40
C ALA A 168 41.89 44.26 -20.31
N ILE A 169 42.11 44.28 -21.64
CA ILE A 169 41.13 43.76 -22.61
C ILE A 169 40.93 42.25 -22.42
N LEU A 170 41.99 41.48 -22.19
CA LEU A 170 41.89 40.03 -21.98
C LEU A 170 41.08 39.71 -20.73
N HIS A 171 41.28 40.47 -19.65
CA HIS A 171 40.54 40.32 -18.41
C HIS A 171 39.04 40.63 -18.60
N ALA A 172 38.73 41.78 -19.21
CA ALA A 172 37.35 42.20 -19.48
C ALA A 172 36.60 41.21 -20.39
N LEU A 173 37.28 40.64 -21.39
CA LEU A 173 36.68 39.63 -22.26
C LEU A 173 36.42 38.31 -21.54
N ASN A 174 37.30 37.89 -20.64
CA ASN A 174 37.14 36.64 -19.88
C ASN A 174 36.00 36.75 -18.84
N GLU A 175 35.87 37.91 -18.22
CA GLU A 175 34.76 38.23 -17.33
C GLU A 175 33.40 38.22 -18.08
N ALA A 176 33.34 38.89 -19.23
CA ALA A 176 32.14 38.90 -20.06
C ALA A 176 31.75 37.50 -20.55
N LEU A 177 32.74 36.69 -20.96
CA LEU A 177 32.52 35.30 -21.38
C LEU A 177 32.00 34.43 -20.22
N THR A 178 32.56 34.59 -19.02
CA THR A 178 32.10 33.88 -17.83
C THR A 178 30.67 34.26 -17.47
N GLY A 179 30.32 35.56 -17.54
CA GLY A 179 28.95 36.04 -17.35
C GLY A 179 27.97 35.45 -18.37
N GLU A 180 28.39 35.34 -19.64
CA GLU A 180 27.57 34.74 -20.70
C GLU A 180 27.35 33.25 -20.47
N VAL A 181 28.38 32.51 -20.08
CA VAL A 181 28.26 31.08 -19.72
C VAL A 181 27.29 30.90 -18.56
N GLN A 182 27.33 31.79 -17.55
CA GLN A 182 26.39 31.76 -16.43
C GLN A 182 24.95 31.99 -16.91
N ARG A 183 24.71 33.01 -17.75
CA ARG A 183 23.38 33.25 -18.35
C ARG A 183 22.90 32.07 -19.17
N LEU A 184 23.77 31.48 -20.00
CA LEU A 184 23.44 30.35 -20.83
C LEU A 184 23.11 29.12 -19.98
N LYS A 185 23.81 28.85 -18.88
CA LYS A 185 23.44 27.79 -17.92
C LYS A 185 22.04 28.00 -17.30
N VAL A 186 21.66 29.25 -17.03
CA VAL A 186 20.29 29.58 -16.60
C VAL A 186 19.28 29.36 -17.73
N ALA A 187 19.56 29.84 -18.94
CA ALA A 187 18.67 29.74 -20.09
C ALA A 187 18.48 28.31 -20.62
N THR A 188 19.51 27.47 -20.52
CA THR A 188 19.46 26.04 -20.92
C THR A 188 18.78 25.16 -19.85
N GLY A 189 18.37 25.77 -18.73
CA GLY A 189 17.64 25.08 -17.67
C GLY A 189 18.49 24.21 -16.75
N GLU A 190 19.82 24.28 -16.80
CA GLU A 190 20.69 23.62 -15.82
C GLU A 190 20.59 24.29 -14.43
N ILE A 191 20.20 25.58 -14.42
CA ILE A 191 19.76 26.29 -13.21
C ILE A 191 18.24 26.48 -13.33
N THR A 192 17.49 25.39 -13.47
CA THR A 192 16.05 25.47 -13.24
C THR A 192 15.82 25.49 -11.74
N ASP A 193 15.32 26.63 -11.29
CA ASP A 193 14.68 26.82 -9.99
C ASP A 193 13.40 25.97 -9.96
N ALA A 194 13.57 24.65 -9.82
CA ALA A 194 12.49 23.68 -9.62
C ALA A 194 11.74 23.91 -8.28
N ARG A 195 12.15 24.92 -7.50
CA ARG A 195 11.71 25.17 -6.12
C ARG A 195 10.31 25.78 -6.03
N MET A 196 9.88 26.58 -7.01
CA MET A 196 8.55 27.23 -6.95
C MET A 196 7.40 26.26 -7.30
N SER A 197 7.63 25.30 -8.19
CA SER A 197 6.60 24.30 -8.55
C SER A 197 6.52 23.15 -7.55
N LYS A 198 7.65 22.80 -6.91
CA LYS A 198 7.70 21.74 -5.90
C LYS A 198 6.96 22.15 -4.64
N ALA A 199 7.14 23.38 -4.12
CA ALA A 199 6.48 23.85 -2.89
C ALA A 199 4.94 23.88 -2.96
N GLY A 200 4.35 24.22 -4.11
CA GLY A 200 2.89 24.21 -4.30
C GLY A 200 2.29 22.80 -4.32
N LEU A 201 2.90 21.88 -5.10
CA LEU A 201 2.51 20.46 -5.11
C LEU A 201 2.77 19.79 -3.76
N GLN A 202 3.81 20.24 -3.04
CA GLN A 202 4.23 19.79 -1.72
C GLN A 202 3.22 20.14 -0.63
N GLN A 203 2.68 21.35 -0.64
CA GLN A 203 1.65 21.79 0.31
C GLN A 203 0.33 21.05 0.06
N GLN A 204 0.00 20.74 -1.19
CA GLN A 204 -1.18 19.95 -1.55
C GLN A 204 -1.09 18.51 -1.03
N MET A 205 0.07 17.85 -1.16
CA MET A 205 0.28 16.50 -0.62
C MET A 205 0.20 16.47 0.92
N ASN A 206 0.81 17.43 1.61
CA ASN A 206 0.69 17.54 3.07
C ASN A 206 -0.76 17.85 3.51
N SER A 207 -1.50 18.65 2.76
CA SER A 207 -2.93 18.92 3.01
C SER A 207 -3.76 17.64 2.90
N GLN A 208 -3.55 16.85 1.85
CA GLN A 208 -4.23 15.55 1.66
C GLN A 208 -3.89 14.56 2.79
N LEU A 209 -2.64 14.55 3.28
CA LEU A 209 -2.23 13.69 4.38
C LEU A 209 -2.91 14.06 5.70
N ILE A 210 -2.95 15.35 6.04
CA ILE A 210 -3.62 15.84 7.25
C ILE A 210 -5.11 15.50 7.20
N GLN A 211 -5.72 15.62 6.02
CA GLN A 211 -7.12 15.29 5.82
C GLN A 211 -7.39 13.78 5.97
N MET A 212 -6.49 12.93 5.46
CA MET A 212 -6.57 11.48 5.63
C MET A 212 -6.44 11.08 7.11
N GLN A 213 -5.48 11.67 7.82
CA GLN A 213 -5.29 11.40 9.26
C GLN A 213 -6.53 11.82 10.08
N GLN A 214 -7.15 12.95 9.77
CA GLN A 214 -8.40 13.37 10.42
C GLN A 214 -9.56 12.39 10.18
N LEU A 215 -9.73 11.93 8.93
CA LEU A 215 -10.76 10.94 8.59
C LEU A 215 -10.57 9.61 9.33
N GLN A 216 -9.32 9.19 9.52
CA GLN A 216 -9.00 7.97 10.26
C GLN A 216 -9.32 8.11 11.76
N ILE A 217 -8.97 9.24 12.37
CA ILE A 217 -9.32 9.55 13.76
C ILE A 217 -10.84 9.56 13.95
N GLN A 218 -11.58 10.10 12.98
CA GLN A 218 -13.03 10.18 13.04
C GLN A 218 -13.71 8.80 12.95
N GLN A 219 -13.19 7.90 12.10
CA GLN A 219 -13.67 6.51 12.06
C GLN A 219 -13.41 5.76 13.36
N GLN A 220 -12.25 5.99 13.99
CA GLN A 220 -11.90 5.31 15.25
C GLN A 220 -12.80 5.75 16.42
N GLN A 221 -13.19 7.03 16.48
CA GLN A 221 -14.16 7.53 17.47
C GLN A 221 -15.58 6.97 17.27
N GLN A 222 -16.00 6.72 16.03
CA GLN A 222 -17.33 6.12 15.76
C GLN A 222 -17.42 4.65 16.20
N GLN A 223 -16.35 3.87 16.08
CA GLN A 223 -16.37 2.46 16.52
C GLN A 223 -16.37 2.33 18.05
N GLN A 224 -15.61 3.17 18.76
CA GLN A 224 -15.59 3.18 20.23
C GLN A 224 -16.92 3.62 20.85
N SER A 225 -17.59 4.62 20.26
CA SER A 225 -18.90 5.08 20.75
C SER A 225 -19.98 4.01 20.55
N SER A 226 -19.95 3.28 19.45
CA SER A 226 -20.90 2.20 19.16
C SER A 226 -20.80 1.01 20.15
N GLN A 227 -19.58 0.57 20.48
CA GLN A 227 -19.37 -0.49 21.46
C GLN A 227 -19.76 -0.05 22.88
N THR A 228 -19.46 1.20 23.26
CA THR A 228 -19.79 1.71 24.60
C THR A 228 -21.31 1.78 24.82
N GLN A 229 -22.07 2.21 23.80
CA GLN A 229 -23.54 2.22 23.87
C GLN A 229 -24.13 0.80 24.01
N GLN A 230 -23.64 -0.17 23.25
CA GLN A 230 -24.09 -1.56 23.38
C GLN A 230 -23.78 -2.15 24.76
N ALA A 231 -22.61 -1.86 25.32
CA ALA A 231 -22.23 -2.33 26.65
C ALA A 231 -23.13 -1.75 27.75
N GLN A 232 -23.44 -0.44 27.69
CA GLN A 232 -24.37 0.18 28.65
C GLN A 232 -25.78 -0.40 28.56
N GLN A 233 -26.26 -0.70 27.35
CA GLN A 233 -27.61 -1.25 27.16
C GLN A 233 -27.74 -2.68 27.70
N GLN A 234 -26.71 -3.52 27.57
CA GLN A 234 -26.68 -4.84 28.20
C GLN A 234 -26.60 -4.76 29.73
N GLN A 235 -25.88 -3.79 30.28
CA GLN A 235 -25.76 -3.63 31.73
C GLN A 235 -27.09 -3.20 32.37
N GLN A 236 -27.85 -2.31 31.71
CA GLN A 236 -29.20 -1.95 32.16
C GLN A 236 -30.18 -3.13 32.10
N GLN A 237 -30.09 -3.99 31.07
CA GLN A 237 -30.92 -5.19 30.97
C GLN A 237 -30.59 -6.26 32.04
N GLN A 238 -29.35 -6.33 32.52
CA GLN A 238 -28.97 -7.23 33.61
C GLN A 238 -29.45 -6.71 34.97
N GLN A 239 -29.35 -5.40 35.23
CA GLN A 239 -29.83 -4.82 36.50
C GLN A 239 -31.36 -4.89 36.65
N SER A 240 -32.10 -4.79 35.55
CA SER A 240 -33.57 -4.90 35.58
C SER A 240 -34.08 -6.33 35.79
N GLN A 241 -33.27 -7.35 35.49
CA GLN A 241 -33.60 -8.75 35.77
C GLN A 241 -33.24 -9.22 37.19
N GLN A 242 -32.47 -8.43 37.95
CA GLN A 242 -32.11 -8.75 39.34
C GLN A 242 -33.01 -8.06 40.38
N SER A 243 -33.80 -7.07 39.97
CA SER A 243 -34.72 -6.30 40.84
C SER A 243 -36.19 -6.74 40.75
N ALA A 244 -36.47 -7.86 40.11
CA ALA A 244 -37.79 -8.51 40.03
C ALA A 244 -37.69 -9.94 40.57
#